data_AF-A0A8T3NP65-F1
#
_entry.id   AF-A0A8T3NP65-F1
#
_cell.length_a   1.000
_cell.length_b   1.000
_cell.length_c   1.000
_cell.angle_alpha   90.00
_cell.angle_beta   90.00
_cell.angle_gamma   90.00
#
_symmetry.space_group_name_H-M   'P 1'
#
loop_
_entity.id
_entity.type
_entity.pdbx_description
1 polymer ?
#
loop_
_entity_poly.entity_id
_entity_poly.type
_entity_poly.pdbx_seq_one_letter_code
_entity_poly.pdbx_strand_id
1 'polypeptide(L)'
;VEVAWVSLTQPTVPEGVERCLALGARRIAVVPYFLNTGVLLRRIEARLRPLREQHPSVPMPLAAHMGLHPRLLDLLERRARQGLQGHGPESGLVAVCGRPSCSAVAQAQARLTQGWAPAISQAPSPY
;
A
#
# COMPACT_ATOMS: atom_id res chain seq x y z
N VAL A 1 18.82 -7.35 4.67
CA VAL A 1 17.48 -6.93 4.18
C VAL A 1 17.73 -6.26 2.85
N GLU A 2 17.10 -6.73 1.79
CA GLU A 2 17.24 -6.17 0.44
C GLU A 2 15.97 -5.38 0.07
N VAL A 3 16.14 -4.24 -0.58
CA VAL A 3 15.05 -3.48 -1.18
C VAL A 3 14.89 -3.90 -2.64
N ALA A 4 13.65 -4.01 -3.10
CA ALA A 4 13.35 -4.40 -4.47
C ALA A 4 12.07 -3.73 -4.98
N TRP A 5 12.02 -3.49 -6.29
CA TRP A 5 10.96 -2.73 -6.93
C TRP A 5 10.17 -3.59 -7.92
N VAL A 6 8.84 -3.50 -7.83
CA VAL A 6 7.94 -4.22 -8.75
C VAL A 6 7.90 -3.59 -10.14
N SER A 7 8.24 -2.31 -10.29
CA SER A 7 8.26 -1.63 -11.57
C SER A 7 9.12 -0.37 -11.51
N LEU A 8 9.40 0.20 -12.70
CA LEU A 8 9.99 1.53 -12.92
C LEU A 8 11.47 1.70 -12.53
N THR A 9 12.01 0.87 -11.64
CA THR A 9 13.40 1.00 -11.22
C THR A 9 13.98 -0.34 -10.74
N GLN A 10 15.28 -0.31 -10.43
CA GLN A 10 16.08 -1.43 -9.97
C GLN A 10 16.55 -1.26 -8.52
N PRO A 11 16.97 -2.37 -7.88
CA PRO A 11 16.80 -3.77 -8.29
C PRO A 11 15.35 -4.25 -8.40
N THR A 12 15.07 -5.08 -9.38
CA THR A 12 13.81 -5.79 -9.52
C THR A 12 13.63 -6.81 -8.39
N VAL A 13 12.39 -7.29 -8.21
CA VAL A 13 12.08 -8.37 -7.24
C VAL A 13 13.00 -9.59 -7.41
N PRO A 14 13.22 -10.14 -8.61
CA PRO A 14 14.20 -11.21 -8.79
C PRO A 14 15.61 -10.83 -8.35
N GLU A 15 16.13 -9.68 -8.76
CA GLU A 15 17.47 -9.24 -8.37
C GLU A 15 17.63 -9.11 -6.84
N GLY A 16 16.60 -8.63 -6.13
CA GLY A 16 16.60 -8.59 -4.67
C GLY A 16 16.60 -9.97 -4.02
N VAL A 17 15.88 -10.94 -4.59
CA VAL A 17 15.88 -12.34 -4.14
C VAL A 17 17.23 -12.99 -4.40
N GLU A 18 17.81 -12.82 -5.58
CA GLU A 18 19.14 -13.33 -5.94
C GLU A 18 20.23 -12.80 -4.99
N ARG A 19 20.16 -11.52 -4.63
CA ARG A 19 21.07 -10.96 -3.61
C ARG A 19 20.90 -11.62 -2.26
N CYS A 20 19.66 -11.88 -1.83
CA CYS A 20 19.43 -12.62 -0.58
C CYS A 20 19.99 -14.05 -0.65
N LEU A 21 19.85 -14.73 -1.78
CA LEU A 21 20.39 -16.08 -2.01
C LEU A 21 21.93 -16.07 -1.97
N ALA A 22 22.57 -15.10 -2.64
CA ALA A 22 24.02 -14.93 -2.63
C ALA A 22 24.58 -14.67 -1.22
N LEU A 23 23.78 -14.04 -0.34
CA LEU A 23 24.10 -13.85 1.06
C LEU A 23 23.85 -15.09 1.95
N GLY A 24 23.42 -16.22 1.36
CA GLY A 24 23.19 -17.49 2.07
C GLY A 24 21.82 -17.60 2.76
N ALA A 25 20.83 -16.80 2.36
CA ALA A 25 19.49 -16.88 2.94
C ALA A 25 18.85 -18.24 2.66
N ARG A 26 18.40 -18.92 3.73
CA ARG A 26 17.69 -20.22 3.63
C ARG A 26 16.17 -20.10 3.60
N ARG A 27 15.65 -18.89 3.86
CA ARG A 27 14.24 -18.49 3.74
C ARG A 27 14.17 -17.00 3.42
N ILE A 28 13.29 -16.60 2.51
CA ILE A 28 13.17 -15.20 2.06
C ILE A 28 11.71 -14.76 2.13
N ALA A 29 11.35 -13.97 3.13
CA ALA A 29 10.01 -13.38 3.21
C ALA A 29 9.92 -12.14 2.32
N VAL A 30 9.04 -12.15 1.33
CA VAL A 30 8.81 -11.01 0.44
C VAL A 30 7.66 -10.18 1.01
N VAL A 31 7.96 -8.96 1.44
CA VAL A 31 6.98 -8.08 2.10
C VAL A 31 6.64 -6.89 1.21
N PRO A 32 5.43 -6.82 0.64
CA PRO A 32 5.03 -5.72 -0.23
C PRO A 32 4.70 -4.46 0.58
N TYR A 33 5.42 -3.36 0.33
CA TYR A 33 5.14 -2.05 0.92
C TYR A 33 4.03 -1.30 0.17
N PHE A 34 2.80 -1.87 0.19
CA PHE A 34 1.62 -1.29 -0.44
C PHE A 34 0.45 -1.19 0.52
N LEU A 35 -0.28 -0.07 0.45
CA LEU A 35 -1.53 0.15 1.19
C LEU A 35 -2.75 -0.54 0.57
N ASN A 36 -2.65 -0.93 -0.71
CA ASN A 36 -3.76 -1.56 -1.44
C ASN A 36 -3.30 -2.77 -2.26
N THR A 37 -4.27 -3.60 -2.58
CA THR A 37 -4.13 -4.72 -3.51
C THR A 37 -4.30 -4.28 -4.95
N GLY A 38 -3.91 -5.16 -5.86
CA GLY A 38 -4.22 -5.00 -7.28
C GLY A 38 -3.23 -5.77 -8.13
N VAL A 39 -2.99 -5.23 -9.32
CA VAL A 39 -2.09 -5.82 -10.34
C VAL A 39 -0.67 -6.02 -9.80
N LEU A 40 -0.21 -5.18 -8.87
CA LEU A 40 1.18 -5.23 -8.39
C LEU A 40 1.49 -6.50 -7.58
N LEU A 41 0.61 -6.95 -6.68
CA LEU A 41 0.85 -8.20 -5.94
C LEU A 41 0.90 -9.39 -6.90
N ARG A 42 -0.01 -9.45 -7.88
CA ARG A 42 0.01 -10.50 -8.92
C ARG A 42 1.30 -10.48 -9.73
N ARG A 43 1.85 -9.29 -10.03
CA ARG A 43 3.14 -9.16 -10.73
C ARG A 43 4.31 -9.65 -9.87
N ILE A 44 4.31 -9.38 -8.57
CA ILE A 44 5.34 -9.92 -7.66
C ILE A 44 5.26 -11.43 -7.64
N GLU A 45 4.07 -12.00 -7.46
CA GLU A 45 3.87 -13.45 -7.41
C GLU A 45 4.30 -14.13 -8.72
N ALA A 46 3.98 -13.53 -9.87
CA ALA A 46 4.42 -14.02 -11.18
C ALA A 46 5.96 -14.02 -11.32
N ARG A 47 6.66 -13.07 -10.69
CA ARG A 47 8.13 -13.01 -10.69
C ARG A 47 8.78 -13.94 -9.68
N LEU A 48 8.08 -14.29 -8.60
CA LEU A 48 8.59 -15.25 -7.60
C LEU A 48 8.46 -16.69 -8.06
N ARG A 49 7.49 -17.02 -8.92
CA ARG A 49 7.27 -18.39 -9.37
C ARG A 49 8.51 -19.06 -9.99
N PRO A 50 9.21 -18.46 -10.97
CA PRO A 50 10.41 -19.07 -11.54
C PRO A 50 11.54 -19.23 -10.51
N LEU A 51 11.69 -18.27 -9.59
CA LEU A 51 12.72 -18.32 -8.54
C LEU A 51 12.47 -19.47 -7.57
N ARG A 52 11.21 -19.74 -7.24
CA ARG A 52 10.83 -20.88 -6.40
C ARG A 52 11.06 -22.21 -7.11
N GLU A 53 10.85 -22.26 -8.43
CA GLU A 53 11.16 -23.44 -9.26
C GLU A 53 12.68 -23.69 -9.34
N GLN A 54 13.48 -22.63 -9.44
CA GLN A 54 14.94 -22.70 -9.47
C GLN A 54 15.55 -23.03 -8.09
N HIS A 55 14.92 -22.59 -7.01
CA HIS A 55 15.40 -22.77 -5.63
C HIS A 55 14.36 -23.44 -4.73
N PRO A 56 13.97 -24.71 -5.01
CA PRO A 56 12.89 -25.39 -4.27
C PRO A 56 13.20 -25.63 -2.79
N SER A 57 14.47 -25.59 -2.40
CA SER A 57 14.93 -25.73 -1.01
C SER A 57 14.88 -24.43 -0.19
N VAL A 58 14.61 -23.29 -0.82
CA VAL A 58 14.54 -21.97 -0.16
C VAL A 58 13.11 -21.45 -0.24
N PRO A 59 12.31 -21.55 0.83
CA PRO A 59 10.96 -21.00 0.87
C PRO A 59 10.95 -19.47 0.66
N MET A 60 10.08 -19.01 -0.25
CA MET A 60 9.92 -17.59 -0.57
C MET A 60 8.46 -17.11 -0.42
N PRO A 61 7.87 -17.09 0.79
CA PRO A 61 6.48 -16.67 0.97
C PRO A 61 6.30 -15.18 0.65
N LEU A 62 5.24 -14.87 -0.10
CA LEU A 62 4.78 -13.50 -0.33
C LEU A 62 3.77 -13.12 0.75
N ALA A 63 4.10 -12.13 1.57
CA ALA A 63 3.17 -11.61 2.58
C ALA A 63 2.01 -10.84 1.93
N ALA A 64 0.91 -10.72 2.67
CA ALA A 64 -0.16 -9.81 2.28
C ALA A 64 0.32 -8.36 2.24
N HIS A 65 -0.32 -7.54 1.40
CA HIS A 65 -0.20 -6.09 1.48
C HIS A 65 -0.60 -5.58 2.88
N MET A 66 -0.07 -4.41 3.27
CA MET A 66 -0.30 -3.85 4.61
C MET A 66 -1.77 -3.53 4.89
N GLY A 67 -2.53 -3.24 3.84
CA GLY A 67 -3.92 -2.79 3.97
C GLY A 67 -4.03 -1.49 4.77
N LEU A 68 -5.22 -1.22 5.29
CA LEU A 68 -5.49 -0.05 6.12
C LEU A 68 -5.49 -0.42 7.60
N HIS A 69 -4.36 -0.19 8.25
CA HIS A 69 -4.23 -0.35 9.68
C HIS A 69 -4.83 0.85 10.45
N PRO A 70 -5.47 0.69 11.62
CA PRO A 70 -6.03 1.80 12.41
C PRO A 70 -5.05 2.96 12.64
N ARG A 71 -3.79 2.66 12.98
CA ARG A 71 -2.73 3.68 13.10
C ARG A 71 -2.49 4.53 11.85
N LEU A 72 -2.76 4.00 10.65
CA LEU A 72 -2.69 4.77 9.41
C LEU A 72 -3.88 5.74 9.28
N LEU A 73 -5.07 5.35 9.75
CA LEU A 73 -6.21 6.26 9.84
C LEU A 73 -5.91 7.42 10.80
N ASP A 74 -5.34 7.13 11.98
CA ASP A 74 -4.99 8.17 12.95
C ASP A 74 -3.90 9.11 12.38
N LEU A 75 -2.97 8.58 11.57
CA LEU A 75 -2.01 9.41 10.83
C LEU A 75 -2.69 10.28 9.78
N LEU A 76 -3.60 9.73 8.98
CA LEU A 76 -4.35 10.48 7.97
C LEU A 76 -5.14 11.63 8.61
N GLU A 77 -5.83 11.38 9.71
CA GLU A 77 -6.55 12.39 10.47
C GLU A 77 -5.60 13.49 10.98
N ARG A 78 -4.45 13.13 11.54
CA ARG A 78 -3.46 14.10 11.98
C ARG A 78 -2.92 14.95 10.83
N ARG A 79 -2.68 14.37 9.65
CA ARG A 79 -2.25 15.11 8.45
C ARG A 79 -3.35 16.04 7.94
N ALA A 80 -4.61 15.60 7.97
CA ALA A 80 -5.75 16.43 7.61
C ALA A 80 -5.86 17.65 8.54
N ARG A 81 -5.81 17.44 9.86
CA ARG A 81 -5.81 18.52 10.85
C ARG A 81 -4.62 19.47 10.68
N GLN A 82 -3.43 18.95 10.40
CA GLN A 82 -2.24 19.75 10.10
C GLN A 82 -2.46 20.66 8.88
N GLY A 83 -3.04 20.13 7.80
CA GLY A 83 -3.34 20.92 6.60
C GLY A 83 -4.36 22.05 6.83
N LEU A 84 -5.20 21.92 7.86
CA LEU A 84 -6.20 22.92 8.24
C LEU A 84 -5.67 23.96 9.26
N GLN A 85 -4.46 23.78 9.80
CA GLN A 85 -3.89 24.76 10.73
C GLN A 85 -3.72 26.13 10.05
N GLY A 86 -4.13 27.21 10.73
CA GLY A 86 -4.14 28.57 10.19
C GLY A 86 -5.44 29.01 9.50
N HIS A 87 -6.44 28.12 9.42
CA HIS A 87 -7.76 28.41 8.88
C HIS A 87 -8.83 28.22 9.98
N GLY A 88 -9.89 29.04 9.96
CA GLY A 88 -10.96 28.96 10.95
C GLY A 88 -11.72 27.61 10.91
N PRO A 89 -12.35 27.18 12.03
CA PRO A 89 -13.07 25.91 12.12
C PRO A 89 -14.23 25.77 11.11
N GLU A 90 -14.67 26.89 10.53
CA GLU A 90 -15.78 27.03 9.57
C GLU A 90 -15.37 26.72 8.10
N SER A 91 -14.07 26.49 7.80
CA SER A 91 -13.53 26.61 6.42
C SER A 91 -12.78 25.37 5.90
N GLY A 92 -13.00 24.18 6.45
CA GLY A 92 -12.22 22.98 6.08
C GLY A 92 -12.97 21.98 5.20
N LEU A 93 -12.42 21.65 4.03
CA LEU A 93 -12.77 20.47 3.24
C LEU A 93 -11.57 19.51 3.17
N VAL A 94 -11.77 18.23 3.47
CA VAL A 94 -10.74 17.17 3.41
C VAL A 94 -11.09 16.28 2.24
N ALA A 95 -10.31 16.39 1.16
CA ALA A 95 -10.40 15.50 0.03
C ALA A 95 -9.48 14.29 0.27
N VAL A 96 -10.05 13.08 0.29
CA VAL A 96 -9.30 11.83 0.36
C VAL A 96 -9.22 11.26 -1.05
N CYS A 97 -8.06 11.38 -1.70
CA CYS A 97 -7.84 10.77 -3.01
C CYS A 97 -7.27 9.35 -2.84
N GLY A 98 -7.96 8.36 -3.42
CA GLY A 98 -7.51 6.97 -3.44
C GLY A 98 -8.17 6.19 -4.58
N ARG A 99 -7.65 5.00 -4.91
CA ARG A 99 -8.25 4.16 -5.95
C ARG A 99 -9.56 3.51 -5.44
N PRO A 100 -10.63 3.44 -6.26
CA PRO A 100 -11.94 2.88 -5.86
C PRO A 100 -11.87 1.42 -5.41
N SER A 101 -10.91 0.65 -5.92
CA SER A 101 -10.75 -0.78 -5.65
C SER A 101 -10.27 -1.11 -4.23
N CYS A 102 -10.27 -0.14 -3.32
CA CYS A 102 -9.73 -0.29 -1.98
C CYS A 102 -10.81 0.01 -0.93
N SER A 103 -11.24 -1.01 -0.19
CA SER A 103 -12.15 -0.87 0.97
C SER A 103 -11.60 0.11 2.02
N ALA A 104 -10.27 0.31 2.04
CA ALA A 104 -9.60 1.32 2.84
C ALA A 104 -10.08 2.75 2.56
N VAL A 105 -10.32 3.10 1.29
CA VAL A 105 -10.74 4.46 0.92
C VAL A 105 -12.14 4.72 1.46
N ALA A 106 -13.04 3.73 1.35
CA ALA A 106 -14.38 3.81 1.92
C ALA A 106 -14.35 3.93 3.46
N GLN A 107 -13.50 3.16 4.14
CA GLN A 107 -13.35 3.23 5.60
C GLN A 107 -12.72 4.55 6.07
N ALA A 108 -11.71 5.04 5.35
CA ALA A 108 -11.08 6.33 5.65
C ALA A 108 -12.04 7.49 5.40
N GLN A 109 -12.79 7.46 4.28
CA GLN A 109 -13.83 8.43 4.00
C GLN A 109 -14.88 8.45 5.11
N ALA A 110 -15.46 7.30 5.48
CA ALA A 110 -16.48 7.21 6.52
C ALA A 110 -15.99 7.76 7.88
N ARG A 111 -14.74 7.47 8.26
CA ARG A 111 -14.17 7.92 9.55
C ARG A 111 -13.75 9.39 9.53
N LEU A 112 -13.25 9.90 8.41
CA LEU A 112 -12.86 11.31 8.28
C LEU A 112 -14.07 12.25 8.13
N THR A 113 -15.23 11.74 7.70
CA THR A 113 -16.47 12.52 7.61
C THR A 113 -17.35 12.38 8.85
N GLN A 114 -16.99 11.53 9.83
CA GLN A 114 -17.72 11.44 11.09
C GLN A 114 -17.55 12.75 11.88
N GLY A 115 -18.64 13.53 11.98
CA GLY A 115 -18.67 14.82 12.68
C GLY A 115 -18.62 16.05 11.77
N TRP A 116 -18.54 15.87 10.44
CA TRP A 116 -18.68 16.94 9.46
C TRP A 116 -20.04 16.86 8.77
N ALA A 117 -20.77 17.97 8.71
CA ALA A 117 -22.04 18.06 8.00
C ALA A 117 -21.87 17.63 6.52
N PRO A 118 -22.89 17.00 5.89
CA PRO A 118 -22.73 16.39 4.59
C PRO A 118 -22.65 17.47 3.51
N ALA A 119 -21.43 17.87 3.16
CA ALA A 119 -21.14 18.58 1.93
C ALA A 119 -20.29 17.68 1.02
N ILE A 120 -20.78 16.47 0.73
CA ILE A 120 -20.17 15.59 -0.28
C ILE A 120 -21.21 15.35 -1.37
N SER A 121 -21.07 16.12 -2.45
CA SER A 121 -21.53 15.69 -3.76
C SER A 121 -20.70 14.49 -4.17
N GLN A 122 -21.34 13.32 -4.28
CA GLN A 122 -20.74 12.18 -4.94
C GLN A 122 -20.62 12.47 -6.43
N ALA A 123 -19.50 13.05 -6.85
CA ALA A 123 -19.17 13.06 -8.26
C ALA A 123 -18.75 11.63 -8.65
N PRO A 124 -19.43 10.99 -9.61
CA PRO A 124 -19.07 9.65 -10.05
C PRO A 124 -17.67 9.66 -10.69
N SER A 125 -16.86 8.65 -10.38
CA SER A 125 -15.59 8.38 -11.08
C SER A 125 -15.87 8.14 -12.57
N PRO A 126 -15.20 8.83 -13.51
CA PRO A 126 -15.31 8.55 -14.94
C PRO A 126 -14.48 7.33 -15.40
N TYR A 127 -13.90 6.58 -14.46
CA TYR A 127 -13.16 5.34 -14.68
C TYR A 127 -13.78 4.18 -13.93
#